data_AF-A0A9P7FZL7-F1
#
_entry.id   AF-A0A9P7FZL7-F1
#
_cell.length_a   1.000
_cell.length_b   1.000
_cell.length_c   1.000
_cell.angle_alpha   90.00
_cell.angle_beta   90.00
_cell.angle_gamma   90.00
#
_symmetry.space_group_name_H-M   'P 1'
#
loop_
_entity.id
_entity.type
_entity.pdbx_description
1 polymer ?
#
loop_
_entity_poly.entity_id
_entity_poly.type
_entity_poly.pdbx_seq_one_letter_code
_entity_poly.pdbx_strand_id
1 'polypeptide(L)'
;MSAPLSLLEQLSTLVKIDTDSLDPGVAQRLGPFEDMTSNQAIAYQQAIQPENERLIREAVKEVQELHANSGEGPDVYLRELLDV
;
A
#
# COMPACT_ATOMS: atom_id res chain seq x y z
N MET A 1 -34.82 17.28 -4.19
CA MET A 1 -33.96 17.21 -5.39
C MET A 1 -32.61 16.70 -4.93
N SER A 2 -32.04 15.68 -5.57
CA SER A 2 -30.69 15.21 -5.24
C SER A 2 -29.67 16.30 -5.60
N ALA A 3 -28.60 16.42 -4.81
CA ALA A 3 -27.46 17.24 -5.18
C ALA A 3 -26.86 16.72 -6.51
N PRO A 4 -26.28 17.59 -7.36
CA PRO A 4 -25.58 17.15 -8.55
C PRO A 4 -24.40 16.24 -8.16
N LEU A 5 -24.16 15.18 -8.93
CA LEU A 5 -22.99 14.31 -8.75
C LEU A 5 -21.70 15.12 -8.89
N SER A 6 -20.73 14.86 -8.02
CA SER A 6 -19.35 15.32 -8.19
C SER A 6 -18.74 14.76 -9.48
N LEU A 7 -17.67 15.40 -9.96
CA LEU A 7 -16.97 14.92 -11.15
C LEU A 7 -16.37 13.51 -10.95
N LEU A 8 -15.94 13.18 -9.73
CA LEU A 8 -15.43 11.85 -9.40
C LEU A 8 -16.54 10.79 -9.50
N GLU A 9 -17.73 11.09 -8.98
CA GLU A 9 -18.90 10.21 -9.09
C GLU A 9 -19.38 10.06 -10.54
N GLN A 10 -19.29 11.11 -11.36
CA GLN A 10 -19.61 11.00 -12.78
C GLN A 10 -18.59 10.11 -13.51
N LEU A 11 -17.30 10.28 -13.21
CA LEU A 11 -16.23 9.50 -13.83
C LEU A 11 -16.33 8.01 -13.47
N SER A 12 -16.71 7.67 -12.23
CA SER A 12 -16.84 6.29 -11.79
C SER A 12 -17.98 5.53 -12.48
N THR A 13 -18.92 6.23 -13.12
CA THR A 13 -19.94 5.58 -13.97
C THR A 13 -19.42 5.17 -15.36
N LEU A 14 -18.25 5.67 -15.76
CA LEU A 14 -17.69 5.51 -17.11
C LEU A 14 -16.44 4.63 -17.12
N VAL A 15 -15.63 4.71 -16.07
CA VAL A 15 -14.36 3.98 -15.96
C VAL A 15 -14.17 3.44 -14.55
N LYS A 16 -13.36 2.39 -14.45
CA LYS A 16 -12.80 1.95 -13.17
C LYS A 16 -11.76 2.97 -12.72
N ILE A 17 -11.82 3.36 -11.46
CA ILE A 17 -10.93 4.36 -10.88
C ILE A 17 -10.11 3.70 -9.80
N ASP A 18 -8.81 3.68 -10.01
CA ASP A 18 -7.84 3.30 -8.99
C ASP A 18 -7.32 4.58 -8.30
N THR A 19 -6.87 4.46 -7.06
CA THR A 19 -6.19 5.56 -6.36
C THR A 19 -4.68 5.30 -6.29
N ASP A 20 -3.88 6.32 -6.61
CA ASP A 20 -2.40 6.26 -6.52
C ASP A 20 -1.95 6.73 -5.14
N SER A 21 -2.26 5.91 -4.13
CA SER A 21 -2.02 6.21 -2.72
C SER A 21 -2.02 4.93 -1.90
N LEU A 22 -1.22 4.92 -0.83
CA LEU A 22 -1.29 3.91 0.24
C LEU A 22 -1.85 4.48 1.56
N ASP A 23 -2.33 5.74 1.58
CA ASP A 23 -3.03 6.31 2.74
C ASP A 23 -4.48 5.79 2.80
N PRO A 24 -4.85 4.96 3.79
CA PRO A 24 -6.21 4.43 3.93
C PRO A 24 -7.26 5.53 4.13
N GLY A 25 -6.87 6.70 4.63
CA GLY A 25 -7.72 7.87 4.77
C GLY A 25 -8.17 8.44 3.42
N VAL A 26 -7.37 8.32 2.36
CA VAL A 26 -7.78 8.73 1.00
C VAL A 26 -8.90 7.84 0.50
N ALA A 27 -8.73 6.51 0.61
CA ALA A 27 -9.75 5.54 0.22
C ALA A 27 -11.05 5.72 1.02
N GLN A 28 -10.95 5.99 2.32
CA GLN A 28 -12.12 6.21 3.17
C GLN A 28 -12.89 7.51 2.84
N ARG A 29 -12.18 8.58 2.46
CA ARG A 29 -12.80 9.89 2.16
C ARG A 29 -13.36 10.00 0.74
N LEU A 30 -12.69 9.39 -0.23
CA LEU A 30 -12.94 9.65 -1.66
C LEU A 30 -13.35 8.40 -2.45
N GLY A 31 -13.31 7.21 -1.85
CA GLY A 31 -13.77 5.99 -2.48
C GLY A 31 -15.30 5.94 -2.71
N PRO A 32 -15.81 4.85 -3.30
CA PRO A 32 -15.09 3.61 -3.59
C PRO A 32 -14.17 3.72 -4.82
N PHE A 33 -12.94 3.23 -4.67
CA PHE A 33 -12.01 2.97 -5.77
C PHE A 33 -12.04 1.46 -6.09
N GLU A 34 -11.68 1.10 -7.32
CA GLU A 34 -11.55 -0.31 -7.73
C GLU A 34 -10.30 -0.93 -7.09
N ASP A 35 -9.16 -0.26 -7.23
CA ASP A 35 -7.88 -0.68 -6.64
C ASP A 35 -7.07 0.49 -6.07
N MET A 36 -5.96 0.17 -5.41
CA MET A 36 -4.94 1.10 -4.94
C MET A 36 -3.60 0.74 -5.59
N THR A 37 -2.95 1.72 -6.19
CA THR A 37 -1.62 1.55 -6.79
C THR A 37 -0.54 2.12 -5.87
N SER A 38 0.65 1.54 -5.96
CA SER A 38 1.81 1.98 -5.19
C SER A 38 3.07 1.98 -6.05
N ASN A 39 4.09 2.66 -5.55
CA ASN A 39 5.46 2.62 -6.05
C ASN A 39 6.41 2.78 -4.86
N GLN A 40 7.72 2.75 -5.12
CA GLN A 40 8.74 2.82 -4.08
C GLN A 40 8.66 4.13 -3.28
N ALA A 41 8.33 5.24 -3.94
CA ALA A 41 8.21 6.54 -3.29
C ALA A 41 6.97 6.60 -2.37
N ILE A 42 5.81 6.11 -2.83
CA ILE A 42 4.58 6.06 -2.04
C ILE A 42 4.74 5.13 -0.84
N ALA A 43 5.33 3.95 -1.04
CA ALA A 43 5.61 2.99 0.03
C ALA A 43 6.56 3.58 1.08
N TYR A 44 7.64 4.23 0.64
CA TYR A 44 8.58 4.90 1.54
C TYR A 44 7.89 6.02 2.33
N GLN A 45 7.10 6.86 1.66
CA GLN A 45 6.37 7.95 2.31
C GLN A 45 5.43 7.45 3.41
N GLN A 46 4.74 6.32 3.21
CA GLN A 46 3.92 5.72 4.26
C GLN A 46 4.76 5.08 5.37
N ALA A 47 5.87 4.43 5.03
CA ALA A 47 6.72 3.74 6.00
C ALA A 47 7.37 4.68 7.03
N ILE A 48 7.62 5.94 6.66
CA ILE A 48 8.21 6.93 7.58
C ILE A 48 7.18 7.67 8.43
N GLN A 49 5.88 7.45 8.21
CA GLN A 49 4.86 8.13 9.01
C GLN A 49 4.79 7.54 10.43
N PRO A 50 4.74 8.37 11.49
CA PRO A 50 4.69 7.89 12.87
C PRO A 50 3.53 6.94 13.16
N GLU A 51 2.36 7.17 12.56
CA GLU A 51 1.18 6.32 12.72
C GLU A 51 1.39 4.88 12.21
N ASN A 52 2.32 4.69 11.28
CA ASN A 52 2.64 3.39 10.70
C ASN A 52 3.82 2.69 11.40
N GLU A 53 4.44 3.32 12.40
CA GLU A 53 5.64 2.78 13.08
C GLU A 53 5.41 1.35 13.57
N ARG A 54 4.27 1.10 14.21
CA ARG A 54 3.93 -0.23 14.74
C ARG A 54 3.87 -1.28 13.62
N LEU A 55 3.19 -0.96 12.52
CA LEU A 55 3.04 -1.87 11.38
C LEU A 55 4.41 -2.21 10.76
N ILE A 56 5.26 -1.21 10.57
CA ILE A 56 6.61 -1.41 10.03
C ILE A 56 7.46 -2.27 10.98
N ARG A 57 7.39 -2.04 12.29
CA ARG A 57 8.11 -2.86 13.28
C ARG A 57 7.62 -4.30 13.32
N GLU A 58 6.31 -4.52 13.24
CA GLU A 58 5.71 -5.85 13.19
C GLU A 58 6.15 -6.59 11.92
N ALA A 59 6.11 -5.94 10.75
CA ALA A 59 6.59 -6.52 9.49
C ALA A 59 8.08 -6.91 9.54
N VAL A 60 8.95 -6.03 10.07
CA VAL A 60 10.38 -6.34 10.23
C VAL A 60 10.58 -7.52 11.17
N LYS A 61 9.84 -7.57 12.27
CA LYS A 61 9.92 -8.67 13.23
C LYS A 61 9.48 -10.00 12.61
N GLU A 62 8.36 -10.00 11.88
CA GLU A 62 7.85 -11.19 11.19
C GLU A 62 8.90 -11.75 10.22
N VAL A 63 9.51 -10.90 9.40
CA VAL A 63 10.58 -11.31 8.48
C VAL A 63 11.77 -11.89 9.26
N GLN A 64 12.21 -11.24 10.34
CA GLN A 64 13.30 -11.75 11.19
C GLN A 64 13.00 -13.12 11.82
N GLU A 65 11.76 -13.34 12.26
CA GLU A 65 11.33 -14.62 12.83
C GLU A 65 11.27 -15.72 11.76
N LEU A 66 10.80 -15.39 10.55
CA LEU A 66 10.84 -16.30 9.40
C LEU A 66 12.29 -16.71 9.07
N HIS A 67 13.22 -15.74 9.03
CA HIS A 67 14.65 -16.00 8.84
C HIS A 67 15.26 -16.91 9.91
N ALA A 68 14.97 -16.64 11.18
CA ALA A 68 15.50 -17.44 12.28
C ALA A 68 15.08 -18.91 12.18
N ASN A 69 13.91 -19.16 11.60
CA ASN A 69 13.34 -20.49 11.45
C ASN A 69 13.71 -21.19 10.13
N SER A 70 14.12 -20.45 9.08
CA SER A 70 14.46 -21.04 7.77
C SER A 70 15.88 -21.61 7.72
N GLY A 71 16.80 -21.15 8.58
CA GLY A 71 18.20 -21.54 8.54
C GLY A 71 18.96 -21.00 7.32
N GLU A 72 18.31 -20.12 6.54
CA GLU A 72 18.84 -19.53 5.32
C GLU A 72 19.61 -18.24 5.61
N GLY A 73 20.70 -18.03 4.88
CA GLY A 73 21.53 -16.83 5.01
C GLY A 73 20.85 -15.57 4.45
N PRO A 74 21.37 -14.38 4.79
CA PRO A 74 20.79 -13.09 4.39
C PRO A 74 20.71 -12.86 2.86
N ASP A 75 21.44 -13.64 2.06
CA ASP A 75 21.54 -13.48 0.60
C ASP A 75 20.32 -13.98 -0.19
N VAL A 76 19.43 -14.77 0.42
CA VAL A 76 18.24 -15.31 -0.26
C VAL A 76 17.29 -14.19 -0.69
N TYR A 77 17.14 -13.15 0.13
CA TYR A 77 16.23 -12.04 -0.16
C TYR A 77 16.79 -11.08 -1.20
N LEU A 78 18.11 -10.94 -1.27
CA LEU A 78 18.75 -10.21 -2.36
C LEU A 78 18.48 -10.92 -3.70
N ARG A 79 18.44 -12.25 -3.73
CA ARG A 79 18.00 -12.98 -4.93
C ARG A 79 16.54 -12.73 -5.25
N GLU A 80 15.62 -12.82 -4.29
CA GLU A 80 14.20 -12.53 -4.52
C GLU A 80 13.95 -11.09 -5.00
N LEU A 81 14.72 -10.12 -4.52
CA LEU A 81 14.66 -8.72 -4.95
C LEU A 81 15.33 -8.45 -6.31
N LEU A 82 16.27 -9.29 -6.74
CA LEU A 82 17.01 -9.15 -8.00
C LEU A 82 16.44 -9.99 -9.13
N ASP A 83 15.63 -11.01 -8.83
CA ASP A 83 15.00 -11.89 -9.82
C ASP A 83 13.67 -11.32 -10.39
N VAL A 84 13.49 -9.99 -10.34
CA VAL A 84 12.35 -9.26 -10.94
C VAL A 84 12.71 -8.67 -12.30
#